data_AF-A0A1Q6IQX6-F1
#
_entry.id   AF-A0A1Q6IQX6-F1
#
_cell.length_a   1.000
_cell.length_b   1.000
_cell.length_c   1.000
_cell.angle_alpha   90.00
_cell.angle_beta   90.00
_cell.angle_gamma   90.00
#
_symmetry.space_group_name_H-M   'P 1'
#
loop_
_entity.id
_entity.type
_entity.pdbx_description
1 polymer ?
#
loop_
_entity_poly.entity_id
_entity_poly.type
_entity_poly.pdbx_seq_one_letter_code
_entity_poly.pdbx_strand_id
1 'polypeptide(L)'
;MSSDKSNQLLIREAIRKIALGRSMERINLAPGGMSGIGTARMIHGYVAKIHDNPSDEEFSDYGGTIDVGEYPDETASAEPVIHKGVLLSAATNSEGGFLIVPALFSDVTIFMDAATRYAYVVNFSHVDILRLNARTETVIGVTEMEELDPENDSSPDYDELETTGNETSTHYTPTAVTTTVRNDKDKEATTVIDAESITHTVDKSEVRQTADKVVQKVNSTTVAVADNKVTLGDENATEPLVLGNELARLMLDFLTECSKIMTPTLMGTMSPINMPNFISLTSRIQKFLSKTSYTK
;
A
#
# COMPACT_ATOMS: atom_id res chain seq x y z
N MET A 1 -20.22 -73.58 5.72
CA MET A 1 -20.71 -72.19 5.91
C MET A 1 -20.88 -71.58 4.53
N SER A 2 -22.11 -71.14 4.22
CA SER A 2 -22.66 -70.96 2.88
C SER A 2 -21.95 -69.88 2.03
N SER A 3 -21.69 -70.21 0.76
CA SER A 3 -21.23 -69.34 -0.33
C SER A 3 -22.08 -68.08 -0.53
N ASP A 4 -23.32 -68.05 -0.03
CA ASP A 4 -24.23 -66.91 -0.15
C ASP A 4 -23.75 -65.66 0.61
N LYS A 5 -23.08 -65.82 1.76
CA LYS A 5 -22.56 -64.67 2.51
C LYS A 5 -21.40 -63.99 1.77
N SER A 6 -20.60 -64.77 1.05
CA SER A 6 -19.50 -64.25 0.22
C SER A 6 -20.03 -63.47 -0.99
N ASN A 7 -21.10 -63.96 -1.62
CA ASN A 7 -21.74 -63.28 -2.75
C ASN A 7 -22.42 -61.98 -2.30
N GLN A 8 -23.06 -61.94 -1.13
CA GLN A 8 -23.64 -60.71 -0.59
C GLN A 8 -22.58 -59.65 -0.27
N LEU A 9 -21.40 -60.05 0.23
CA LEU A 9 -20.27 -59.14 0.45
C LEU A 9 -19.73 -58.58 -0.87
N LEU A 10 -19.56 -59.43 -1.89
CA LEU A 10 -19.11 -59.01 -3.23
C LEU A 10 -20.09 -58.05 -3.90
N ILE A 11 -21.40 -58.33 -3.81
CA ILE A 11 -22.43 -57.47 -4.37
C ILE A 11 -22.48 -56.14 -3.61
N ARG A 12 -22.35 -56.15 -2.29
CA ARG A 12 -22.30 -54.93 -1.48
C ARG A 12 -21.07 -54.08 -1.80
N GLU A 13 -19.91 -54.69 -1.99
CA GLU A 13 -18.71 -53.99 -2.45
C GLU A 13 -18.87 -53.44 -3.87
N ALA A 14 -19.45 -54.20 -4.79
CA ALA A 14 -19.69 -53.75 -6.16
C ALA A 14 -20.65 -52.55 -6.20
N ILE A 15 -21.73 -52.58 -5.42
CA ILE A 15 -22.67 -51.46 -5.29
C ILE A 15 -21.96 -50.25 -4.66
N ARG A 16 -21.14 -50.46 -3.62
CA ARG A 16 -20.33 -49.40 -3.00
C ARG A 16 -19.35 -48.78 -4.00
N LYS A 17 -18.68 -49.58 -4.84
CA LYS A 17 -17.77 -49.12 -5.90
C LYS A 17 -18.48 -48.37 -7.03
N ILE A 18 -19.72 -48.74 -7.35
CA ILE A 18 -20.54 -48.03 -8.34
C ILE A 18 -21.03 -46.69 -7.77
N ALA A 19 -21.50 -46.68 -6.52
CA ALA A 19 -21.97 -45.48 -5.84
C ALA A 19 -20.86 -44.45 -5.56
N LEU A 20 -19.63 -44.92 -5.31
CA LEU A 20 -18.46 -44.06 -5.09
C LEU A 20 -17.77 -43.64 -6.39
N GLY A 21 -18.31 -44.02 -7.56
CA GLY A 21 -17.65 -43.86 -8.85
C GLY A 21 -16.44 -44.81 -8.96
N ARG A 22 -16.16 -45.28 -10.18
CA ARG A 22 -15.07 -46.25 -10.46
C ARG A 22 -13.64 -45.73 -10.18
N SER A 23 -13.45 -44.67 -9.39
CA SER A 23 -12.14 -44.05 -9.17
C SER A 23 -11.29 -44.74 -8.11
N MET A 24 -11.89 -45.45 -7.12
CA MET A 24 -11.12 -46.04 -6.01
C MET A 24 -10.05 -47.06 -6.44
N GLU A 25 -10.26 -47.82 -7.52
CA GLU A 25 -9.31 -48.84 -7.97
C GLU A 25 -8.20 -48.30 -8.89
N ARG A 26 -8.28 -47.03 -9.34
CA ARG A 26 -7.27 -46.42 -10.21
C ARG A 26 -6.33 -45.45 -9.48
N ILE A 27 -6.41 -45.37 -8.16
CA ILE A 27 -5.53 -44.49 -7.39
C ILE A 27 -4.30 -45.31 -6.98
N ASN A 28 -3.30 -45.37 -7.86
CA ASN A 28 -1.93 -45.44 -7.36
C ASN A 28 -1.73 -44.12 -6.60
N LEU A 29 -1.92 -44.17 -5.29
CA LEU A 29 -1.68 -43.06 -4.37
C LEU A 29 -0.20 -42.72 -4.47
N ALA A 30 0.12 -41.74 -5.31
CA ALA A 30 1.46 -41.19 -5.35
C ALA A 30 1.77 -40.64 -3.95
N PRO A 31 2.97 -40.88 -3.39
CA PRO A 31 3.34 -40.44 -2.04
C PRO A 31 3.18 -38.93 -1.79
N GLY A 32 3.07 -38.12 -2.86
CA GLY A 32 2.91 -36.67 -2.82
C GLY A 32 1.52 -36.12 -3.19
N GLY A 33 0.45 -36.94 -3.14
CA GLY A 33 -0.96 -36.48 -3.18
C GLY A 33 -1.51 -35.96 -4.51
N MET A 34 -0.69 -35.37 -5.38
CA MET A 34 -1.15 -34.66 -6.60
C MET A 34 -0.72 -35.31 -7.93
N SER A 35 0.00 -36.44 -7.90
CA SER A 35 0.66 -36.99 -9.10
C SER A 35 -0.11 -38.13 -9.79
N GLY A 36 -1.35 -38.44 -9.39
CA GLY A 36 -2.14 -39.54 -9.96
C GLY A 36 -3.38 -39.09 -10.74
N ILE A 37 -3.70 -39.81 -11.82
CA ILE A 37 -4.98 -39.67 -12.54
C ILE A 37 -6.13 -39.97 -11.55
N GLY A 38 -6.96 -38.97 -11.23
CA GLY A 38 -8.11 -39.10 -10.32
C GLY A 38 -7.82 -38.87 -8.83
N THR A 39 -6.76 -38.13 -8.48
CA THR A 39 -6.30 -37.92 -7.09
C THR A 39 -6.83 -36.66 -6.39
N ALA A 40 -7.58 -35.78 -7.05
CA ALA A 40 -8.18 -34.63 -6.37
C ALA A 40 -9.62 -34.39 -6.84
N ARG A 41 -10.53 -34.10 -5.90
CA ARG A 41 -11.91 -33.71 -6.21
C ARG A 41 -12.02 -32.20 -6.10
N MET A 42 -12.41 -31.56 -7.20
CA MET A 42 -12.81 -30.14 -7.20
C MET A 42 -14.28 -30.07 -6.80
N ILE A 43 -14.60 -29.20 -5.85
CA ILE A 43 -15.96 -29.01 -5.33
C ILE A 43 -16.27 -27.52 -5.38
N HIS A 44 -17.44 -27.18 -5.94
CA HIS A 44 -18.00 -25.83 -5.93
C HIS A 44 -19.04 -25.72 -4.82
N GLY A 45 -18.99 -24.64 -4.07
CA GLY A 45 -19.84 -24.45 -2.91
C GLY A 45 -19.81 -23.02 -2.41
N TYR A 46 -20.23 -22.84 -1.16
CA TYR A 46 -20.21 -21.55 -0.47
C TYR A 46 -19.63 -21.69 0.93
N VAL A 47 -19.09 -20.60 1.48
CA VAL A 47 -18.62 -20.55 2.87
C VAL A 47 -19.81 -20.64 3.82
N ALA A 48 -19.91 -21.73 4.57
CA ALA A 48 -20.98 -21.99 5.52
C ALA A 48 -20.64 -21.50 6.95
N LYS A 49 -19.35 -21.55 7.33
CA LYS A 49 -18.85 -21.09 8.63
C LYS A 49 -17.38 -20.69 8.53
N ILE A 50 -16.98 -19.72 9.33
CA ILE A 50 -15.57 -19.34 9.53
C ILE A 50 -15.23 -19.67 10.99
N HIS A 51 -14.13 -20.39 11.22
CA HIS A 51 -13.69 -20.78 12.56
C HIS A 51 -12.63 -19.81 13.10
N ASP A 52 -13.05 -18.58 13.41
CA ASP A 52 -12.17 -17.48 13.83
C ASP A 52 -12.30 -17.12 15.33
N ASN A 53 -13.31 -17.64 16.03
CA ASN A 53 -13.54 -17.37 17.46
C ASN A 53 -12.90 -18.45 18.36
N PRO A 54 -11.85 -18.12 19.15
CA PRO A 54 -11.22 -19.07 20.07
C PRO A 54 -12.13 -19.62 21.18
N SER A 55 -13.29 -19.01 21.39
CA SER A 55 -14.26 -19.45 22.40
C SER A 55 -15.24 -20.51 21.90
N ASP A 56 -15.26 -20.80 20.59
CA ASP A 56 -16.15 -21.80 19.99
C ASP A 56 -15.67 -23.22 20.33
N GLU A 57 -16.60 -24.12 20.63
CA GLU A 57 -16.28 -25.52 20.97
C GLU A 57 -15.50 -26.25 19.87
N GLU A 58 -15.76 -25.90 18.60
CA GLU A 58 -15.12 -26.48 17.43
C GLU A 58 -13.76 -25.84 17.11
N PHE A 59 -13.34 -24.77 17.79
CA PHE A 59 -12.12 -24.04 17.48
C PHE A 59 -10.85 -24.86 17.74
N SER A 60 -10.85 -25.76 18.73
CA SER A 60 -9.68 -26.61 19.01
C SER A 60 -9.30 -27.50 17.82
N ASP A 61 -10.30 -27.86 17.01
CA ASP A 61 -10.16 -28.81 15.92
C ASP A 61 -10.07 -28.10 14.56
N TYR A 62 -10.74 -26.95 14.41
CA TYR A 62 -10.91 -26.26 13.13
C TYR A 62 -10.50 -24.78 13.13
N GLY A 63 -9.91 -24.26 14.20
CA GLY A 63 -9.47 -22.86 14.27
C GLY A 63 -8.61 -22.45 13.07
N GLY A 64 -8.95 -21.31 12.44
CA GLY A 64 -8.25 -20.80 11.25
C GLY A 64 -8.67 -21.43 9.92
N THR A 65 -9.75 -22.23 9.91
CA THR A 65 -10.31 -22.86 8.70
C THR A 65 -11.74 -22.40 8.43
N ILE A 66 -12.32 -22.86 7.32
CA ILE A 66 -13.72 -22.61 6.98
C ILE A 66 -14.48 -23.92 6.75
N ASP A 67 -15.80 -23.89 6.95
CA ASP A 67 -16.68 -24.95 6.46
C ASP A 67 -17.27 -24.54 5.11
N VAL A 68 -17.36 -25.49 4.18
CA VAL A 68 -17.88 -25.26 2.83
C VAL A 68 -19.07 -26.14 2.56
N GLY A 69 -20.21 -25.53 2.24
CA GLY A 69 -21.38 -26.24 1.74
C GLY A 69 -21.29 -26.47 0.25
N GLU A 70 -21.29 -27.74 -0.19
CA GLU A 70 -21.34 -28.12 -1.61
C GLU A 70 -22.69 -27.68 -2.21
N TYR A 71 -22.66 -27.06 -3.39
CA TYR A 71 -23.89 -26.82 -4.14
C TYR A 71 -24.49 -28.17 -4.56
N PRO A 72 -25.78 -28.43 -4.27
CA PRO A 72 -26.38 -29.71 -4.60
C PRO A 72 -26.38 -29.90 -6.11
N ASP A 73 -25.78 -31.00 -6.58
CA ASP A 73 -25.99 -31.46 -7.95
C ASP A 73 -27.44 -31.93 -8.06
N GLU A 74 -28.16 -31.52 -9.12
CA GLU A 74 -29.61 -31.71 -9.33
C GLU A 74 -30.05 -33.19 -9.27
N THR A 75 -29.10 -34.13 -9.19
CA THR A 75 -29.31 -35.57 -9.18
C THR A 75 -28.98 -36.28 -7.85
N ALA A 76 -28.47 -35.61 -6.82
CA ALA A 76 -28.00 -36.25 -5.59
C ALA A 76 -28.38 -35.51 -4.29
N SER A 77 -29.21 -36.17 -3.46
CA SER A 77 -29.59 -35.83 -2.07
C SER A 77 -30.23 -34.46 -1.82
N ALA A 78 -31.26 -34.41 -0.97
CA ALA A 78 -31.93 -33.15 -0.60
C ALA A 78 -31.15 -32.32 0.43
N GLU A 79 -30.10 -32.88 1.05
CA GLU A 79 -29.31 -32.22 2.09
C GLU A 79 -27.93 -31.80 1.54
N PRO A 80 -27.52 -30.54 1.76
CA PRO A 80 -26.21 -30.04 1.32
C PRO A 80 -25.09 -30.72 2.10
N VAL A 81 -24.06 -31.18 1.39
CA VAL A 81 -22.86 -31.76 2.00
C VAL A 81 -22.00 -30.62 2.56
N ILE A 82 -21.68 -30.67 3.86
CA ILE A 82 -20.78 -29.71 4.51
C ILE A 82 -19.39 -30.33 4.65
N HIS A 83 -18.41 -29.73 3.99
CA HIS A 83 -17.00 -30.01 4.16
C HIS A 83 -16.47 -29.18 5.33
N LYS A 84 -16.19 -29.83 6.46
CA LYS A 84 -15.65 -29.15 7.64
C LYS A 84 -14.14 -28.99 7.56
N GLY A 85 -13.63 -27.90 8.12
CA GLY A 85 -12.19 -27.75 8.35
C GLY A 85 -11.36 -27.52 7.07
N VAL A 86 -11.94 -26.87 6.07
CA VAL A 86 -11.25 -26.55 4.81
C VAL A 86 -10.18 -25.49 5.07
N LEU A 87 -8.94 -25.83 4.73
CA LEU A 87 -7.79 -24.96 4.88
C LEU A 87 -7.86 -23.78 3.90
N LEU A 88 -7.49 -22.59 4.35
CA LEU A 88 -7.43 -21.39 3.49
C LEU A 88 -6.28 -21.44 2.47
N SER A 89 -5.28 -22.28 2.72
CA SER A 89 -4.16 -22.52 1.82
C SER A 89 -3.62 -23.93 2.02
N ALA A 90 -2.81 -24.45 1.10
CA ALA A 90 -2.13 -25.73 1.28
C ALA A 90 -1.08 -25.72 2.41
N ALA A 91 -0.79 -24.55 3.00
CA ALA A 91 0.05 -24.43 4.19
C ALA A 91 -0.80 -24.59 5.46
N THR A 92 -0.32 -25.39 6.41
CA THR A 92 -1.00 -25.69 7.67
C THR A 92 -1.06 -24.52 8.64
N ASN A 93 -0.25 -23.46 8.44
CA ASN A 93 -0.30 -22.21 9.20
C ASN A 93 0.07 -21.04 8.27
N SER A 94 -0.85 -20.09 8.09
CA SER A 94 -0.71 -18.91 7.23
C SER A 94 -0.75 -17.58 8.01
N GLU A 95 -0.82 -17.60 9.34
CA GLU A 95 -1.06 -16.41 10.17
C GLU A 95 -0.01 -15.29 9.98
N GLY A 96 1.23 -15.67 9.66
CA GLY A 96 2.37 -14.76 9.52
C GLY A 96 2.75 -14.38 8.08
N GLY A 97 2.04 -14.86 7.05
CA GLY A 97 2.46 -14.73 5.65
C GLY A 97 1.36 -14.19 4.73
N PHE A 98 1.06 -14.96 3.68
CA PHE A 98 -0.04 -14.70 2.74
C PHE A 98 -1.32 -15.34 3.27
N LEU A 99 -2.33 -14.54 3.56
CA LEU A 99 -3.62 -15.01 4.08
C LEU A 99 -4.74 -14.37 3.28
N ILE A 100 -5.62 -15.23 2.76
CA ILE A 100 -6.90 -14.83 2.19
C ILE A 100 -8.00 -15.57 2.93
N VAL A 101 -8.89 -14.83 3.57
CA VAL A 101 -10.09 -15.37 4.22
C VAL A 101 -11.28 -15.01 3.34
N PRO A 102 -11.94 -15.98 2.70
CA PRO A 102 -13.19 -15.74 1.98
C PRO A 102 -14.29 -15.23 2.92
N ALA A 103 -15.15 -14.35 2.43
CA ALA A 103 -16.29 -13.86 3.20
C ALA A 103 -17.33 -14.97 3.45
N LEU A 104 -18.11 -14.86 4.53
CA LEU A 104 -19.24 -15.76 4.78
C LEU A 104 -20.22 -15.72 3.59
N PHE A 105 -20.72 -16.89 3.17
CA PHE A 105 -21.54 -17.08 1.97
C PHE A 105 -20.88 -16.72 0.62
N SER A 106 -19.57 -16.47 0.60
CA SER A 106 -18.81 -16.35 -0.65
C SER A 106 -18.85 -17.68 -1.41
N ASP A 107 -19.13 -17.63 -2.71
CA ASP A 107 -18.89 -18.77 -3.60
C ASP A 107 -17.42 -19.16 -3.55
N VAL A 108 -17.13 -20.44 -3.33
CA VAL A 108 -15.77 -20.98 -3.25
C VAL A 108 -15.61 -22.21 -4.12
N THR A 109 -14.38 -22.41 -4.61
CA THR A 109 -13.94 -23.69 -5.16
C THR A 109 -12.88 -24.26 -4.25
N ILE A 110 -13.08 -25.49 -3.80
CA ILE A 110 -12.13 -26.22 -2.97
C ILE A 110 -11.59 -27.42 -3.72
N PHE A 111 -10.35 -27.78 -3.43
CA PHE A 111 -9.75 -29.04 -3.84
C PHE A 111 -9.55 -29.94 -2.64
N MET A 112 -10.01 -31.18 -2.74
CA MET A 112 -9.76 -32.22 -1.75
C MET A 112 -8.70 -33.18 -2.26
N ASP A 113 -7.58 -33.29 -1.54
CA ASP A 113 -6.49 -34.24 -1.79
C ASP A 113 -6.96 -35.67 -1.46
N ALA A 114 -6.86 -36.61 -2.39
CA ALA A 114 -7.29 -37.99 -2.16
C ALA A 114 -6.40 -38.78 -1.19
N ALA A 115 -5.13 -38.42 -1.05
CA ALA A 115 -4.18 -39.08 -0.16
C ALA A 115 -4.30 -38.60 1.29
N THR A 116 -4.33 -37.28 1.50
CA THR A 116 -4.42 -36.70 2.85
C THR A 116 -5.84 -36.43 3.31
N ARG A 117 -6.80 -36.33 2.38
CA ARG A 117 -8.18 -35.87 2.59
C ARG A 117 -8.31 -34.43 3.08
N TYR A 118 -7.22 -33.66 3.05
CA TYR A 118 -7.32 -32.23 3.31
C TYR A 118 -8.01 -31.54 2.13
N ALA A 119 -8.87 -30.59 2.47
CA ALA A 119 -9.48 -29.68 1.52
C ALA A 119 -8.86 -28.31 1.67
N TYR A 120 -8.61 -27.64 0.55
CA TYR A 120 -8.09 -26.27 0.55
C TYR A 120 -8.84 -25.39 -0.46
N VAL A 121 -9.03 -24.12 -0.09
CA VAL A 121 -9.66 -23.12 -0.96
C VAL A 121 -8.71 -22.74 -2.08
N VAL A 122 -9.24 -22.66 -3.31
CA VAL A 122 -8.46 -22.27 -4.50
C VAL A 122 -9.07 -21.07 -5.20
N ASN A 123 -10.39 -20.94 -5.23
CA ASN A 123 -11.08 -19.75 -5.72
C ASN A 123 -12.17 -19.30 -4.76
N PHE A 124 -12.48 -18.02 -4.79
CA PHE A 124 -13.55 -17.39 -4.03
C PHE A 124 -14.09 -16.18 -4.78
N SER A 125 -15.37 -15.84 -4.59
CA SER A 125 -16.01 -14.66 -5.20
C SER A 125 -15.75 -13.38 -4.41
N HIS A 126 -15.73 -13.48 -3.08
CA HIS A 126 -15.56 -12.37 -2.14
C HIS A 126 -14.57 -12.73 -1.05
N VAL A 127 -13.77 -11.73 -0.66
CA VAL A 127 -12.73 -11.81 0.39
C VAL A 127 -13.11 -10.86 1.52
N ASP A 128 -12.97 -11.31 2.75
CA ASP A 128 -13.11 -10.47 3.94
C ASP A 128 -11.74 -9.94 4.40
N ILE A 129 -10.73 -10.82 4.44
CA ILE A 129 -9.36 -10.46 4.83
C ILE A 129 -8.39 -10.82 3.70
N LEU A 130 -7.65 -9.82 3.21
CA LEU A 130 -6.44 -9.99 2.40
C LEU A 130 -5.23 -9.46 3.19
N ARG A 131 -4.26 -10.32 3.46
CA ARG A 131 -3.02 -9.97 4.17
C ARG A 131 -1.80 -10.44 3.40
N LEU A 132 -0.85 -9.52 3.22
CA LEU A 132 0.44 -9.74 2.57
C LEU A 132 1.55 -9.38 3.57
N ASN A 133 2.11 -10.38 4.26
CA ASN A 133 3.24 -10.18 5.16
C ASN A 133 4.48 -10.86 4.61
N ALA A 134 5.44 -10.07 4.12
CA ALA A 134 6.74 -10.54 3.65
C ALA A 134 7.85 -10.19 4.66
N ARG A 135 8.92 -10.99 4.68
CA ARG A 135 10.07 -10.77 5.57
C ARG A 135 10.98 -9.62 5.13
N THR A 136 11.12 -9.42 3.81
CA THR A 136 12.12 -8.49 3.24
C THR A 136 11.45 -7.32 2.53
N GLU A 137 10.55 -7.60 1.60
CA GLU A 137 9.93 -6.59 0.76
C GLU A 137 8.59 -7.09 0.23
N THR A 138 7.62 -6.20 0.10
CA THR A 138 6.41 -6.39 -0.72
C THR A 138 6.39 -5.30 -1.78
N VAL A 139 6.23 -5.69 -3.05
CA VAL A 139 6.13 -4.74 -4.18
C VAL A 139 4.75 -4.87 -4.80
N ILE A 140 4.03 -3.76 -4.92
CA ILE A 140 2.74 -3.68 -5.60
C ILE A 140 2.88 -2.62 -6.69
N GLY A 141 2.62 -2.98 -7.95
CA GLY A 141 2.82 -2.07 -9.06
C GLY A 141 2.10 -2.49 -10.34
N VAL A 142 2.16 -1.62 -11.33
CA VAL A 142 1.65 -1.82 -12.69
C VAL A 142 2.76 -1.41 -13.65
N THR A 143 3.08 -2.28 -14.60
CA THR A 143 3.96 -1.98 -15.73
C THR A 143 3.11 -2.09 -16.99
N GLU A 144 3.05 -1.02 -17.77
CA GLU A 144 2.33 -1.02 -19.04
C GLU A 144 3.19 -1.69 -20.11
N MET A 145 2.58 -2.66 -20.80
CA MET A 145 3.19 -3.40 -21.90
C MET A 145 2.52 -2.95 -23.21
N GLU A 146 3.23 -3.12 -24.33
CA GLU A 146 2.66 -2.93 -25.66
C GLU A 146 1.42 -3.82 -25.87
N GLU A 147 0.49 -3.38 -26.72
CA GLU A 147 -0.72 -4.15 -27.00
C GLU A 147 -0.37 -5.43 -27.78
N LEU A 148 -0.90 -6.56 -27.32
CA LEU A 148 -0.85 -7.81 -28.09
C LEU A 148 -1.65 -7.64 -29.39
N ASP A 149 -1.01 -7.91 -30.53
CA ASP A 149 -1.70 -8.01 -31.82
C ASP A 149 -2.24 -9.45 -32.02
N PRO A 150 -3.56 -9.69 -31.85
CA PRO A 150 -4.11 -11.04 -31.95
C PRO A 150 -4.24 -11.53 -33.40
N GLU A 151 -4.05 -10.65 -34.39
CA GLU A 151 -4.16 -10.97 -35.82
C GLU A 151 -2.79 -11.35 -36.44
N ASN A 152 -1.71 -11.19 -35.67
CA ASN A 152 -0.36 -11.50 -36.11
C ASN A 152 0.15 -12.78 -35.43
N ASP A 153 0.20 -13.89 -36.18
CA ASP A 153 0.73 -15.18 -35.73
C ASP A 153 2.21 -15.15 -35.28
N SER A 154 2.94 -14.07 -35.55
CA SER A 154 4.32 -13.83 -35.10
C SER A 154 4.44 -12.79 -34.00
N SER A 155 3.32 -12.35 -33.42
CA SER A 155 3.29 -11.47 -32.25
C SER A 155 3.91 -12.18 -31.04
N PRO A 156 4.71 -11.49 -30.21
CA PRO A 156 5.25 -12.06 -28.98
C PRO A 156 4.11 -12.45 -28.01
N ASP A 157 4.36 -13.46 -27.18
CA ASP A 157 3.45 -13.85 -26.11
C ASP A 157 3.36 -12.75 -25.02
N TYR A 158 2.33 -12.80 -24.17
CA TYR A 158 2.08 -11.76 -23.15
C TYR A 158 3.26 -11.48 -22.21
N ASP A 159 4.08 -12.49 -21.90
CA ASP A 159 5.26 -12.38 -21.05
C ASP A 159 6.50 -11.85 -21.79
N GLU A 160 6.44 -11.79 -23.12
CA GLU A 160 7.49 -11.28 -24.01
C GLU A 160 7.16 -9.88 -24.59
N LEU A 161 6.02 -9.30 -24.23
CA LEU A 161 5.65 -7.96 -24.66
C LEU A 161 6.62 -6.92 -24.08
N GLU A 162 7.07 -6.01 -24.95
CA GLU A 162 7.94 -4.90 -24.56
C GLU A 162 7.20 -3.92 -23.64
N THR A 163 7.93 -3.29 -22.73
CA THR A 163 7.37 -2.25 -21.86
C THR A 163 7.22 -0.93 -22.63
N THR A 164 6.12 -0.21 -22.43
CA THR A 164 5.93 1.13 -23.03
C THR A 164 6.78 2.21 -22.34
N GLY A 165 7.31 1.89 -21.14
CA GLY A 165 8.02 2.83 -20.25
C GLY A 165 7.13 3.48 -19.19
N ASN A 166 5.81 3.33 -19.27
CA ASN A 166 4.90 3.74 -18.18
C ASN A 166 4.85 2.67 -17.10
N GLU A 167 5.19 3.03 -15.87
CA GLU A 167 5.13 2.11 -14.73
C GLU A 167 4.86 2.83 -13.42
N THR A 168 4.24 2.12 -12.49
CA THR A 168 4.03 2.55 -11.11
C THR A 168 4.39 1.43 -10.17
N SER A 169 5.02 1.74 -9.04
CA SER A 169 5.30 0.75 -8.01
C SER A 169 5.26 1.37 -6.62
N THR A 170 4.89 0.55 -5.64
CA THR A 170 5.08 0.85 -4.21
C THR A 170 5.83 -0.31 -3.58
N HIS A 171 7.00 0.02 -3.04
CA HIS A 171 7.89 -0.88 -2.34
C HIS A 171 7.69 -0.68 -0.83
N TYR A 172 7.26 -1.74 -0.15
CA TYR A 172 7.12 -1.79 1.30
C TYR A 172 8.28 -2.59 1.87
N THR A 173 9.14 -1.92 2.65
CA THR A 173 10.23 -2.54 3.40
C THR A 173 9.97 -2.38 4.91
N PRO A 174 10.72 -3.08 5.79
CA PRO A 174 10.54 -2.94 7.23
C PRO A 174 10.74 -1.51 7.77
N THR A 175 11.45 -0.66 7.03
CA THR A 175 11.86 0.68 7.50
C THR A 175 11.32 1.82 6.66
N ALA A 176 10.79 1.55 5.46
CA ALA A 176 10.36 2.59 4.53
C ALA A 176 9.30 2.09 3.55
N VAL A 177 8.49 3.03 3.07
CA VAL A 177 7.57 2.88 1.95
C VAL A 177 8.00 3.84 0.85
N THR A 178 8.26 3.31 -0.35
CA THR A 178 8.65 4.10 -1.53
C THR A 178 7.63 3.89 -2.64
N THR A 179 6.96 4.95 -3.06
CA THR A 179 6.04 4.96 -4.19
C THR A 179 6.67 5.72 -5.35
N THR A 180 6.75 5.08 -6.51
CA THR A 180 7.36 5.62 -7.73
C THR A 180 6.36 5.58 -8.88
N VAL A 181 6.32 6.64 -9.67
CA VAL A 181 5.58 6.74 -10.93
C VAL A 181 6.56 7.18 -12.00
N ARG A 182 6.70 6.39 -13.07
CA ARG A 182 7.55 6.67 -14.23
C ARG A 182 6.71 6.69 -15.51
N ASN A 183 7.09 7.55 -16.45
CA ASN A 183 6.49 7.57 -17.78
C ASN A 183 7.48 7.24 -18.90
N ASP A 184 6.92 7.07 -20.10
CA ASP A 184 7.58 6.88 -21.40
C ASP A 184 8.65 7.92 -21.81
N LYS A 185 8.84 8.98 -21.01
CA LYS A 185 9.79 10.08 -21.24
C LYS A 185 10.88 10.14 -20.16
N ASP A 186 11.11 9.05 -19.46
CA ASP A 186 12.05 8.94 -18.34
C ASP A 186 11.79 10.00 -17.25
N LYS A 187 10.54 10.44 -17.08
CA LYS A 187 10.15 11.32 -15.97
C LYS A 187 9.67 10.47 -14.82
N GLU A 188 10.15 10.80 -13.63
CA GLU A 188 9.86 10.08 -12.41
C GLU A 188 9.35 11.04 -11.32
N ALA A 189 8.35 10.58 -10.57
CA ALA A 189 7.89 11.18 -9.34
C ALA A 189 7.93 10.12 -8.24
N THR A 190 8.48 10.49 -7.07
CA THR A 190 8.75 9.55 -5.99
C THR A 190 8.26 10.11 -4.66
N THR A 191 7.64 9.27 -3.84
CA THR A 191 7.31 9.55 -2.44
C THR A 191 7.99 8.51 -1.55
N VAL A 192 8.75 8.95 -0.56
CA VAL A 192 9.44 8.09 0.40
C VAL A 192 8.96 8.46 1.80
N ILE A 193 8.46 7.48 2.53
CA ILE A 193 8.08 7.60 3.94
C ILE A 193 8.97 6.66 4.73
N ASP A 194 9.71 7.19 5.69
CA ASP A 194 10.46 6.42 6.70
C ASP A 194 10.02 6.85 8.11
N ALA A 195 10.65 6.28 9.15
CA ALA A 195 10.29 6.54 10.53
C ALA A 195 10.51 8.00 10.99
N GLU A 196 11.38 8.75 10.32
CA GLU A 196 11.81 10.10 10.71
C GLU A 196 11.42 11.17 9.68
N SER A 197 11.05 10.77 8.46
CA SER A 197 10.82 11.70 7.36
C SER A 197 9.79 11.25 6.33
N ILE A 198 9.21 12.25 5.67
CA ILE A 198 8.37 12.10 4.47
C ILE A 198 8.99 12.97 3.39
N THR A 199 9.29 12.41 2.23
CA THR A 199 9.93 13.10 1.10
C THR A 199 9.13 12.88 -0.18
N HIS A 200 8.77 13.96 -0.87
CA HIS A 200 8.19 13.94 -2.21
C HIS A 200 9.19 14.57 -3.19
N THR A 201 9.49 13.88 -4.28
CA THR A 201 10.45 14.33 -5.29
C THR A 201 9.83 14.27 -6.67
N VAL A 202 9.94 15.35 -7.43
CA VAL A 202 9.56 15.44 -8.85
C VAL A 202 10.65 16.20 -9.59
N ASP A 203 11.45 15.50 -10.41
CA ASP A 203 12.62 16.07 -11.09
C ASP A 203 13.54 16.83 -10.11
N LYS A 204 13.56 18.17 -10.16
CA LYS A 204 14.42 19.03 -9.31
C LYS A 204 13.68 19.64 -8.12
N SER A 205 12.41 19.28 -7.94
CA SER A 205 11.57 19.72 -6.84
C SER A 205 11.53 18.65 -5.77
N GLU A 206 11.76 19.07 -4.52
CA GLU A 206 11.69 18.21 -3.34
C GLU A 206 10.85 18.88 -2.26
N VAL A 207 9.98 18.13 -1.59
CA VAL A 207 9.34 18.52 -0.34
C VAL A 207 9.72 17.48 0.71
N ARG A 208 10.43 17.89 1.76
CA ARG A 208 10.88 17.03 2.85
C ARG A 208 10.33 17.53 4.18
N GLN A 209 9.63 16.65 4.89
CA GLN A 209 9.16 16.86 6.24
C GLN A 209 9.93 15.96 7.20
N THR A 210 10.36 16.51 8.32
CA THR A 210 10.89 15.80 9.49
C THR A 210 10.14 16.27 10.73
N ALA A 211 10.47 15.73 11.91
CA ALA A 211 9.80 16.09 13.16
C ALA A 211 9.90 17.59 13.53
N ASP A 212 10.95 18.26 13.08
CA ASP A 212 11.33 19.63 13.47
C ASP A 212 11.17 20.67 12.36
N LYS A 213 11.03 20.23 11.09
CA LYS A 213 11.00 21.13 9.94
C LYS A 213 10.24 20.58 8.75
N VAL A 214 9.77 21.49 7.91
CA VAL A 214 9.28 21.23 6.56
C VAL A 214 10.08 22.08 5.59
N VAL A 215 10.64 21.47 4.55
CA VAL A 215 11.46 22.13 3.55
C VAL A 215 10.90 21.83 2.17
N GLN A 216 10.64 22.86 1.38
CA GLN A 216 10.36 22.76 -0.04
C GLN A 216 11.51 23.38 -0.81
N LYS A 217 12.14 22.61 -1.70
CA LYS A 217 13.29 23.02 -2.50
C LYS A 217 12.99 22.83 -3.97
N VAL A 218 13.25 23.86 -4.78
CA VAL A 218 13.23 23.79 -6.24
C VAL A 218 14.53 24.40 -6.74
N ASN A 219 15.45 23.55 -7.22
CA ASN A 219 16.83 23.96 -7.52
C ASN A 219 17.49 24.70 -6.33
N SER A 220 17.79 26.00 -6.49
CA SER A 220 18.40 26.85 -5.48
C SER A 220 17.40 27.62 -4.61
N THR A 221 16.11 27.53 -4.90
CA THR A 221 15.06 28.24 -4.14
C THR A 221 14.48 27.32 -3.08
N THR A 222 14.55 27.73 -1.82
CA THR A 222 14.05 26.94 -0.68
C THR A 222 13.00 27.74 0.09
N VAL A 223 11.95 27.06 0.54
CA VAL A 223 11.06 27.55 1.60
C VAL A 223 11.18 26.57 2.75
N ALA A 224 11.57 27.03 3.93
CA ALA A 224 11.63 26.16 5.11
C ALA A 224 10.80 26.74 6.25
N VAL A 225 10.09 25.85 6.93
CA VAL A 225 9.37 26.12 8.17
C VAL A 225 10.01 25.28 9.26
N ALA A 226 10.38 25.92 10.35
CA ALA A 226 10.90 25.30 11.56
C ALA A 226 10.27 26.00 12.77
N ASP A 227 10.52 25.49 13.98
CA ASP A 227 10.00 26.10 15.21
C ASP A 227 10.31 27.60 15.25
N ASN A 228 9.25 28.42 15.37
CA ASN A 228 9.34 29.88 15.39
C ASN A 228 10.20 30.48 14.25
N LYS A 229 10.26 29.85 13.06
CA LYS A 229 11.05 30.35 11.93
C LYS A 229 10.46 29.95 10.58
N VAL A 230 10.27 30.92 9.69
CA VAL A 230 10.01 30.68 8.26
C VAL A 230 11.12 31.34 7.44
N THR A 231 11.74 30.60 6.53
CA THR A 231 12.75 31.10 5.60
C THR A 231 12.28 30.96 4.15
N LEU A 232 12.60 31.95 3.31
CA LEU A 232 12.40 31.93 1.87
C LEU A 232 13.75 32.29 1.21
N GLY A 233 14.43 31.36 0.55
CA GLY A 233 15.74 31.60 -0.08
C GLY A 233 16.71 30.43 0.09
N ASP A 234 18.01 30.72 0.19
CA ASP A 234 19.05 29.72 0.48
C ASP A 234 18.90 29.19 1.92
N GLU A 235 19.07 27.87 2.13
CA GLU A 235 19.03 27.24 3.45
C GLU A 235 20.15 27.72 4.40
N ASN A 236 21.25 28.21 3.84
CA ASN A 236 22.38 28.80 4.55
C ASN A 236 22.24 30.31 4.76
N ALA A 237 21.12 30.92 4.35
CA ALA A 237 20.86 32.32 4.67
C ALA A 237 20.74 32.46 6.19
N THR A 238 21.68 33.17 6.80
CA THR A 238 21.78 33.37 8.25
C THR A 238 20.57 34.10 8.84
N GLU A 239 19.77 34.77 8.02
CA GLU A 239 18.57 35.48 8.44
C GLU A 239 17.33 35.06 7.62
N PRO A 240 16.14 34.97 8.25
CA PRO A 240 14.90 34.75 7.52
C PRO A 240 14.67 35.92 6.56
N LEU A 241 14.83 35.64 5.26
CA LEU A 241 14.75 36.56 4.11
C LEU A 241 13.39 37.27 3.93
N VAL A 242 12.53 37.25 4.94
CA VAL A 242 11.54 38.32 5.11
C VAL A 242 12.32 39.59 5.47
N LEU A 243 12.98 40.19 4.46
CA LEU A 243 13.82 41.39 4.48
C LEU A 243 13.10 42.62 5.09
N GLY A 244 11.88 42.48 5.61
CA GLY A 244 11.14 43.55 6.26
C GLY A 244 11.92 44.20 7.40
N ASN A 245 12.64 43.44 8.22
CA ASN A 245 13.41 44.01 9.33
C ASN A 245 14.69 44.72 8.85
N GLU A 246 15.44 44.15 7.91
CA GLU A 246 16.60 44.81 7.31
C GLU A 246 16.20 46.05 6.51
N LEU A 247 15.15 45.95 5.69
CA LEU A 247 14.60 47.09 4.96
C LEU A 247 14.13 48.18 5.92
N ALA A 248 13.42 47.82 6.99
CA ALA A 248 12.98 48.78 8.01
C ALA A 248 14.17 49.45 8.73
N ARG A 249 15.25 48.71 9.02
CA ARG A 249 16.50 49.28 9.55
C ARG A 249 17.17 50.20 8.53
N LEU A 250 17.32 49.76 7.29
CA LEU A 250 17.91 50.57 6.21
C LEU A 250 17.11 51.85 5.98
N MET A 251 15.78 51.80 6.04
CA MET A 251 14.92 52.99 5.97
C MET A 251 15.13 53.93 7.16
N LEU A 252 15.33 53.39 8.37
CA LEU A 252 15.64 54.18 9.55
C LEU A 252 17.02 54.84 9.46
N ASP A 253 18.02 54.09 9.00
CA ASP A 253 19.39 54.58 8.78
C ASP A 253 19.40 55.67 7.70
N PHE A 254 18.68 55.47 6.60
CA PHE A 254 18.51 56.46 5.55
C PHE A 254 17.88 57.77 6.07
N LEU A 255 16.78 57.68 6.83
CA LEU A 255 16.16 58.86 7.46
C LEU A 255 17.13 59.56 8.43
N THR A 256 17.96 58.78 9.14
CA THR A 256 18.97 59.30 10.06
C THR A 256 20.08 60.03 9.30
N GLU A 257 20.59 59.48 8.19
CA GLU A 257 21.58 60.16 7.34
C GLU A 257 21.00 61.42 6.67
N CYS A 258 19.75 61.38 6.20
CA CYS A 258 19.07 62.58 5.68
C CYS A 258 18.98 63.69 6.74
N SER A 259 18.77 63.35 8.02
CA SER A 259 18.69 64.34 9.09
C SER A 259 20.00 65.12 9.32
N LYS A 260 21.14 64.56 8.90
CA LYS A 260 22.47 65.16 9.04
C LYS A 260 22.81 66.14 7.91
N ILE A 261 22.02 66.18 6.84
CA ILE A 261 22.27 67.06 5.69
C ILE A 261 22.06 68.52 6.13
N MET A 262 23.07 69.35 5.88
CA MET A 262 23.07 70.79 6.17
C MET A 262 23.42 71.56 4.89
N THR A 263 22.68 72.62 4.59
CA THR A 263 22.94 73.52 3.46
C THR A 263 23.41 74.89 3.95
N PRO A 264 24.40 75.52 3.29
CA PRO A 264 24.80 76.88 3.60
C PRO A 264 23.70 77.87 3.21
N THR A 265 23.35 78.79 4.11
CA THR A 265 22.43 79.91 3.84
C THR A 265 23.07 81.23 4.26
N LEU A 266 22.49 82.36 3.84
CA LEU A 266 22.92 83.71 4.23
C LEU A 266 22.89 83.94 5.77
N MET A 267 22.15 83.12 6.53
CA MET A 267 22.03 83.21 7.99
C MET A 267 22.77 82.08 8.74
N GLY A 268 23.60 81.29 8.04
CA GLY A 268 24.32 80.13 8.60
C GLY A 268 23.91 78.81 7.95
N THR A 269 24.43 77.69 8.45
CA THR A 269 24.04 76.36 7.94
C THR A 269 22.69 75.95 8.53
N MET A 270 21.75 75.54 7.67
CA MET A 270 20.43 75.05 8.08
C MET A 270 20.14 73.70 7.43
N SER A 271 19.31 72.86 8.04
CA SER A 271 18.88 71.63 7.39
C SER A 271 17.87 71.96 6.27
N PRO A 272 18.08 71.47 5.03
CA PRO A 272 17.12 71.65 3.95
C PRO A 272 15.88 70.76 4.09
N ILE A 273 15.89 69.80 5.03
CA ILE A 273 14.83 68.81 5.22
C ILE A 273 14.08 69.10 6.52
N ASN A 274 12.76 69.17 6.44
CA ASN A 274 11.89 69.29 7.63
C ASN A 274 11.70 67.92 8.31
N MET A 275 12.73 67.48 9.05
CA MET A 275 12.70 66.20 9.79
C MET A 275 11.51 66.01 10.75
N PRO A 276 10.97 67.05 11.42
CA PRO A 276 9.73 66.93 12.18
C PRO A 276 8.55 66.27 11.44
N ASN A 277 8.44 66.46 10.12
CA ASN A 277 7.37 65.83 9.32
C ASN A 277 7.52 64.29 9.22
N PHE A 278 8.70 63.75 9.51
CA PHE A 278 9.01 62.32 9.41
C PHE A 278 8.87 61.56 10.73
N ILE A 279 8.58 62.23 11.86
CA ILE A 279 8.45 61.60 13.20
C ILE A 279 7.44 60.45 13.19
N SER A 280 6.29 60.64 12.53
CA SER A 280 5.26 59.61 12.39
C SER A 280 5.76 58.37 11.61
N LEU A 281 6.55 58.60 10.56
CA LEU A 281 7.15 57.51 9.77
C LEU A 281 8.20 56.76 10.57
N THR A 282 9.10 57.47 11.26
CA THR A 282 10.11 56.89 12.16
C THR A 282 9.44 56.03 13.24
N SER A 283 8.38 56.52 13.87
CA SER A 283 7.62 55.78 14.89
C SER A 283 6.98 54.51 14.34
N ARG A 284 6.42 54.56 13.12
CA ARG A 284 5.86 53.38 12.44
C ARG A 284 6.92 52.33 12.12
N ILE A 285 8.10 52.75 11.65
CA ILE A 285 9.24 51.86 11.36
C ILE A 285 9.72 51.19 12.64
N GLN A 286 9.92 51.95 13.72
CA GLN A 286 10.29 51.41 15.03
C GLN A 286 9.24 50.46 15.58
N LYS A 287 7.95 50.77 15.43
CA LYS A 287 6.85 49.88 15.81
C LYS A 287 6.88 48.58 15.01
N PHE A 288 7.18 48.64 13.71
CA PHE A 288 7.33 47.45 12.86
C PHE A 288 8.51 46.58 13.36
N LEU A 289 9.68 47.19 13.60
CA LEU A 289 10.86 46.50 14.14
C LEU A 289 10.64 45.90 15.54
N SER A 290 9.74 46.48 16.34
CA SER A 290 9.39 45.96 17.67
C SER A 290 8.45 44.76 17.64
N LYS A 291 7.78 44.49 16.52
CA LYS A 291 6.93 43.31 16.37
C LYS A 291 7.82 42.11 16.11
N THR A 292 8.06 41.29 17.13
CA THR A 292 8.44 39.89 16.89
C THR A 292 7.29 39.25 16.13
N SER A 293 7.53 38.77 14.91
CA SER A 293 6.55 38.16 14.00
C SER A 293 5.92 36.86 14.52
N TYR A 294 6.17 36.51 15.79
CA TYR A 294 5.56 35.39 16.49
C TYR A 294 4.63 35.97 17.55
N THR A 295 3.37 36.15 17.16
CA THR A 295 2.26 36.21 18.10
C THR A 295 2.29 34.93 18.94
N LYS A 296 2.23 35.09 20.27
CA LYS A 296 2.03 34.00 21.22
C LYS A 296 0.87 33.09 20.85
#